data_AF-A0A8S2SET8-F1
#
_entry.id   AF-A0A8S2SET8-F1
#
_cell.length_a   1.000
_cell.length_b   1.000
_cell.length_c   1.000
_cell.angle_alpha   90.00
_cell.angle_beta   90.00
_cell.angle_gamma   90.00
#
_symmetry.space_group_name_H-M   'P 1'
#
loop_
_entity.id
_entity.type
_entity.pdbx_description
1 polymer ?
#
loop_
_entity_poly.entity_id
_entity_poly.type
_entity_poly.pdbx_seq_one_letter_code
_entity_poly.pdbx_strand_id
1 'polypeptide(L)'
;PGELRTYEKAYKLFGGGVTWKELFEPTIQLCREGFRISESQGAAIKQTTRVILDDPALRQLFIKNSITNELYGTRDIMRRPKLARTLETIANQGAEAFYTG
;
A
#
# COMPACT_ATOMS: atom_id res chain seq x y z
N PRO A 1 5.05 -13.71 1.82
CA PRO A 1 3.71 -13.12 1.60
C PRO A 1 2.66 -14.23 1.36
N GLY A 2 1.96 -14.67 2.40
CA GLY A 2 0.89 -15.68 2.34
C GLY A 2 -0.52 -15.11 2.62
N GLU A 3 -0.58 -13.86 3.03
CA GLU A 3 -1.76 -13.16 3.53
C GLU A 3 -2.88 -13.13 2.48
N LEU A 4 -2.57 -12.84 1.21
CA LEU A 4 -3.57 -12.74 0.14
C LEU A 4 -4.29 -14.05 -0.15
N ARG A 5 -3.56 -15.18 -0.21
CA ARG A 5 -4.19 -16.51 -0.35
C ARG A 5 -5.07 -16.84 0.84
N THR A 6 -4.65 -16.47 2.05
CA THR A 6 -5.46 -16.66 3.26
C THR A 6 -6.74 -15.81 3.21
N TYR A 7 -6.65 -14.54 2.81
CA TYR A 7 -7.82 -13.67 2.66
C TYR A 7 -8.78 -14.16 1.58
N GLU A 8 -8.28 -14.63 0.44
CA GLU A 8 -9.13 -15.19 -0.62
C GLU A 8 -9.82 -16.48 -0.16
N LYS A 9 -9.11 -17.34 0.58
CA LYS A 9 -9.72 -18.54 1.18
C LYS A 9 -10.81 -18.17 2.20
N ALA A 10 -10.55 -17.18 3.07
CA ALA A 10 -11.53 -16.71 4.03
C ALA A 10 -12.76 -16.11 3.33
N TYR A 11 -12.56 -15.31 2.27
CA TYR A 11 -13.65 -14.76 1.46
C TYR A 11 -14.47 -15.86 0.76
N LYS A 12 -13.84 -16.91 0.23
CA LYS A 12 -14.54 -18.05 -0.38
C LYS A 12 -15.37 -18.86 0.63
N LEU A 13 -14.91 -18.97 1.88
CA LEU A 13 -15.59 -19.73 2.93
C LEU A 13 -16.68 -18.95 3.65
N PHE A 14 -16.46 -17.66 3.89
CA PHE A 14 -17.27 -16.84 4.79
C PHE A 14 -17.72 -15.50 4.19
N GLY A 15 -17.28 -15.19 2.98
CA GLY A 15 -17.64 -13.94 2.30
C GLY A 15 -19.07 -13.97 1.75
N GLY A 16 -19.53 -12.78 1.35
CA GLY A 16 -20.87 -12.55 0.81
C GLY A 16 -21.25 -11.08 0.94
N GLY A 17 -22.26 -10.63 0.18
CA GLY A 17 -22.77 -9.26 0.21
C GLY A 17 -21.96 -8.23 -0.59
N VAL A 18 -20.72 -8.55 -0.96
CA VAL A 18 -19.88 -7.79 -1.91
C VAL A 18 -19.03 -8.74 -2.73
N THR A 19 -18.70 -8.36 -3.96
CA THR A 19 -17.77 -9.07 -4.85
C THR A 19 -16.33 -8.95 -4.35
N TRP A 20 -15.46 -9.87 -4.78
CA TRP A 20 -14.03 -9.83 -4.47
C TRP A 20 -13.42 -8.48 -4.84
N LYS A 21 -13.74 -7.98 -6.03
CA LYS A 21 -13.24 -6.71 -6.55
C LYS A 21 -13.63 -5.52 -5.66
N GLU A 22 -14.88 -5.47 -5.19
CA GLU A 22 -15.38 -4.38 -4.35
C GLU A 22 -14.65 -4.26 -3.01
N LEU A 23 -14.03 -5.34 -2.51
CA LEU A 23 -13.20 -5.28 -1.30
C LEU A 23 -11.95 -4.41 -1.47
N PHE A 24 -11.44 -4.29 -2.69
CA PHE A 24 -10.18 -3.58 -2.97
C PHE A 24 -10.40 -2.13 -3.39
N GLU A 25 -11.56 -1.82 -3.98
CA GLU A 25 -11.85 -0.52 -4.60
C GLU A 25 -11.54 0.67 -3.67
N PRO A 26 -11.97 0.69 -2.39
CA PRO A 26 -11.69 1.82 -1.51
C PRO A 26 -10.18 2.00 -1.26
N THR A 27 -9.43 0.91 -1.17
CA THR A 27 -7.98 0.96 -0.91
C THR A 27 -7.21 1.34 -2.17
N ILE A 28 -7.66 0.88 -3.34
CA ILE A 28 -7.11 1.30 -4.64
C ILE A 28 -7.26 2.81 -4.80
N GLN A 29 -8.46 3.34 -4.52
CA GLN A 29 -8.73 4.77 -4.56
C GLN A 29 -7.83 5.54 -3.59
N LEU A 30 -7.74 5.09 -2.33
CA LEU A 30 -6.85 5.69 -1.32
C LEU A 30 -5.38 5.72 -1.78
N CYS A 31 -4.92 4.65 -2.43
CA CYS A 31 -3.56 4.58 -2.96
C CYS A 31 -3.33 5.52 -4.15
N ARG A 32 -4.34 5.75 -4.99
CA ARG A 32 -4.26 6.64 -6.17
C ARG A 32 -4.37 8.11 -5.79
N GLU A 33 -5.41 8.45 -5.03
CA GLU A 33 -5.71 9.83 -4.63
C GLU A 33 -4.76 10.33 -3.54
N GLY A 34 -4.36 9.40 -2.68
CA GLY A 34 -3.46 9.62 -1.56
C GLY A 34 -4.21 9.76 -0.24
N PHE A 35 -3.48 9.59 0.84
CA PHE A 35 -4.00 9.73 2.20
C PHE A 35 -3.12 10.63 3.03
N ARG A 36 -3.73 11.25 4.03
CA ARG A 36 -3.02 12.10 4.99
C ARG A 36 -2.30 11.25 6.02
N ILE A 37 -1.00 11.46 6.17
CA ILE A 37 -0.19 10.77 7.16
C ILE A 37 -0.61 11.21 8.57
N SER A 38 -0.92 10.25 9.42
CA SER A 38 -1.27 10.48 10.82
C SER A 38 -0.05 10.90 11.66
N GLU A 39 -0.30 11.38 12.88
CA GLU A 39 0.78 11.71 13.82
C GLU A 39 1.66 10.51 14.17
N SER A 40 1.05 9.35 14.42
CA SER A 40 1.79 8.12 14.72
C SER A 40 2.63 7.65 13.54
N GLN A 41 2.10 7.74 12.31
CA GLN A 41 2.84 7.37 11.10
C GLN A 41 4.00 8.33 10.82
N GLY A 42 3.79 9.64 10.95
CA GLY A 42 4.85 10.63 10.77
C GLY A 42 5.97 10.47 11.80
N ALA A 43 5.63 10.17 13.06
CA ALA A 43 6.60 9.84 14.10
C ALA A 43 7.40 8.58 13.77
N ALA A 44 6.75 7.51 13.29
CA ALA A 44 7.41 6.27 12.90
C ALA A 44 8.38 6.47 11.71
N ILE A 45 7.98 7.26 10.69
CA ILE A 45 8.86 7.62 9.56
C ILE A 45 10.09 8.36 10.07
N LYS A 46 9.89 9.37 10.94
CA LYS A 46 10.99 10.14 11.53
C LYS A 46 11.95 9.24 12.32
N GLN A 47 11.43 8.33 13.15
CA GLN A 47 12.23 7.40 13.94
C GLN A 47 13.04 6.43 13.08
N THR A 48 12.54 6.07 11.89
CA THR A 48 13.17 5.11 10.98
C THR A 48 13.95 5.76 9.84
N THR A 49 14.21 7.08 9.91
CA THR A 49 14.91 7.86 8.87
C THR A 49 16.16 7.17 8.34
N ARG A 50 17.05 6.70 9.23
CA ARG A 50 18.29 6.05 8.81
C ARG A 50 18.03 4.79 7.97
N VAL A 51 17.14 3.92 8.44
CA VAL A 51 16.76 2.68 7.74
C VAL A 51 16.17 3.01 6.37
N ILE A 52 15.35 4.05 6.29
CA ILE A 52 14.75 4.48 5.02
C ILE A 52 15.81 5.00 4.05
N LEU A 53 16.79 5.78 4.52
CA LEU A 53 17.85 6.34 3.66
C LEU A 53 18.86 5.28 3.20
N ASP A 54 19.06 4.22 4.00
CA ASP A 54 19.99 3.13 3.69
C ASP A 54 19.39 2.09 2.71
N ASP A 55 18.05 2.03 2.57
CA ASP A 55 17.35 1.08 1.67
C ASP A 55 16.79 1.78 0.42
N PRO A 56 17.27 1.46 -0.80
CA PRO A 56 16.79 2.09 -2.05
C PRO A 56 15.29 1.91 -2.32
N ALA A 57 14.70 0.79 -1.93
CA ALA A 57 13.27 0.55 -2.12
C ALA A 57 12.45 1.40 -1.14
N LEU A 58 12.88 1.54 0.12
CA LEU A 58 12.23 2.43 1.08
C LEU A 58 12.37 3.90 0.69
N ARG A 59 13.53 4.31 0.14
CA ARG A 59 13.72 5.66 -0.41
C ARG A 59 12.65 6.00 -1.45
N GLN A 60 12.40 5.10 -2.40
CA GLN A 60 11.37 5.30 -3.43
C GLN A 60 9.95 5.47 -2.86
N LEU A 61 9.71 4.97 -1.64
CA LEU A 61 8.39 4.97 -1.01
C LEU A 61 8.17 6.13 -0.05
N PHE A 62 9.23 6.56 0.65
CA PHE A 62 9.11 7.49 1.77
C PHE A 62 9.81 8.84 1.55
N ILE A 63 10.63 8.98 0.50
CA ILE A 63 11.15 10.30 0.10
C ILE A 63 10.08 11.06 -0.69
N LYS A 64 9.72 12.22 -0.16
CA LYS A 64 8.82 13.20 -0.77
C LYS A 64 9.55 14.09 -1.76
N ASN A 65 10.80 14.45 -1.49
CA ASN A 65 11.66 15.22 -2.39
C ASN A 65 13.05 14.56 -2.52
N SER A 66 13.35 14.08 -3.71
CA SER A 66 14.60 13.37 -4.01
C SER A 66 15.85 14.25 -4.03
N ILE A 67 15.71 15.56 -4.22
CA ILE A 67 16.84 16.50 -4.24
C ILE A 67 17.32 16.76 -2.81
N THR A 68 16.38 16.95 -1.87
CA THR A 68 16.67 17.26 -0.46
C THR A 68 16.72 16.01 0.43
N ASN A 69 16.35 14.84 -0.10
CA ASN A 69 16.03 13.63 0.67
C ASN A 69 15.00 13.89 1.79
N GLU A 70 14.09 14.85 1.59
CA GLU A 70 13.00 15.11 2.53
C GLU A 70 12.06 13.90 2.56
N LEU A 71 11.86 13.34 3.74
CA LEU A 71 10.89 12.28 3.99
C LEU A 71 9.49 12.85 4.15
N TYR A 72 8.49 12.05 3.81
CA TYR A 72 7.11 12.36 4.15
C TYR A 72 6.91 12.52 5.67
N GLY A 73 6.21 13.57 6.07
CA GLY A 73 5.92 13.87 7.47
C GLY A 73 4.43 13.83 7.81
N THR A 74 4.11 14.09 9.07
CA THR A 74 2.73 14.25 9.55
C THR A 74 1.98 15.26 8.67
N ARG A 75 0.73 14.95 8.35
CA ARG A 75 -0.19 15.76 7.52
C ARG A 75 0.17 15.86 6.03
N ASP A 76 1.33 15.38 5.59
CA ASP A 76 1.60 15.24 4.16
C ASP A 76 0.62 14.25 3.52
N ILE A 77 0.39 14.42 2.21
CA ILE A 77 -0.41 13.50 1.41
C ILE A 77 0.52 12.52 0.69
N MET A 78 0.47 11.25 1.07
CA MET A 78 1.23 10.17 0.46
C MET A 78 0.38 9.41 -0.56
N ARG A 79 0.93 9.15 -1.74
CA ARG A 79 0.33 8.31 -2.78
C ARG A 79 1.12 7.03 -2.97
N ARG A 80 0.44 5.96 -3.39
CA ARG A 80 1.02 4.63 -3.61
C ARG A 80 0.57 4.06 -4.97
N PRO A 81 0.90 4.71 -6.11
CA PRO A 81 0.38 4.30 -7.42
C PRO A 81 0.84 2.91 -7.87
N LYS A 82 2.05 2.47 -7.49
CA LYS A 82 2.52 1.11 -7.75
C LYS A 82 1.66 0.06 -7.00
N LEU A 83 1.37 0.32 -5.73
CA LEU A 83 0.50 -0.55 -4.93
C LEU A 83 -0.93 -0.56 -5.48
N ALA A 84 -1.46 0.59 -5.91
CA ALA A 84 -2.77 0.65 -6.54
C ALA A 84 -2.88 -0.28 -7.76
N ARG A 85 -1.86 -0.31 -8.62
CA ARG A 85 -1.81 -1.22 -9.78
C ARG A 85 -1.78 -2.69 -9.36
N THR A 86 -0.97 -3.03 -8.36
CA THR A 86 -0.92 -4.40 -7.82
C THR A 86 -2.28 -4.83 -7.27
N LEU A 87 -2.93 -3.98 -6.48
CA LEU A 87 -4.25 -4.26 -5.92
C LEU A 87 -5.32 -4.35 -7.01
N GLU A 88 -5.23 -3.55 -8.07
CA GLU A 88 -6.12 -3.62 -9.24
C GLU A 88 -5.96 -4.95 -10.01
N THR A 89 -4.73 -5.43 -10.19
CA THR A 89 -4.48 -6.77 -10.75
C THR A 89 -5.13 -7.85 -9.88
N ILE A 90 -4.93 -7.81 -8.56
CA ILE A 90 -5.51 -8.78 -7.61
C ILE A 90 -7.04 -8.72 -7.61
N ALA A 91 -7.61 -7.52 -7.68
CA ALA A 91 -9.05 -7.31 -7.68
C ALA A 91 -9.71 -7.89 -8.95
N ASN A 92 -9.03 -7.82 -10.09
CA ASN A 92 -9.55 -8.31 -11.37
C ASN A 92 -9.23 -9.79 -11.64
N GLN A 93 -8.10 -10.32 -11.13
CA GLN A 93 -7.59 -11.65 -11.49
C GLN A 93 -7.56 -12.64 -10.31
N GLY A 94 -7.90 -12.20 -9.10
CA GLY A 94 -7.82 -13.01 -7.89
C GLY A 94 -6.45 -12.94 -7.22
N ALA A 95 -6.34 -13.56 -6.04
CA ALA A 95 -5.10 -13.52 -5.24
C ALA A 95 -3.94 -14.24 -5.92
N GLU A 96 -4.20 -15.22 -6.78
CA GLU A 96 -3.17 -16.02 -7.43
C GLU A 96 -2.28 -15.21 -8.37
N ALA A 97 -2.82 -14.14 -8.98
CA ALA A 97 -2.06 -13.25 -9.86
C ALA A 97 -0.85 -12.59 -9.15
N PHE A 98 -0.90 -12.47 -7.83
CA PHE A 98 0.25 -11.98 -7.05
C PHE A 98 1.44 -12.97 -7.03
N TYR A 99 1.18 -14.26 -7.25
CA TYR A 99 2.15 -15.34 -7.10
C TYR A 99 2.70 -15.86 -8.43
N THR A 100 1.94 -15.72 -9.52
CA THR A 100 2.27 -16.33 -10.81
C THR A 100 2.84 -15.37 -11.83
N GLY A 101 2.65 -14.06 -11.65
CA GLY A 101 3.12 -13.03 -12.58
C GLY A 101 2.25 -12.91 -13.81
#